data_AF-A0A936IZ90-F1
#
_entry.id   AF-A0A936IZ90-F1
#
_cell.length_a   1.000
_cell.length_b   1.000
_cell.length_c   1.000
_cell.angle_alpha   90.00
_cell.angle_beta   90.00
_cell.angle_gamma   90.00
#
_symmetry.space_group_name_H-M   'P 1'
#
loop_
_entity.id
_entity.type
_entity.pdbx_description
1 polymer ?
#
loop_
_entity_poly.entity_id
_entity_poly.type
_entity_poly.pdbx_seq_one_letter_code
_entity_poly.pdbx_strand_id
1 'polypeptide(L)'
;MENRQIERSLEKKIRPKLRLGEVERLIRKHRIIVPPLARHTLINMCEDGTFETAGSGPTRLGWLIYEDSFWSWAHGLEAEDR
;
A
#
# COMPACT_ATOMS: atom_id res chain seq x y z
N MET A 1 -33.49 -16.59 15.70
CA MET A 1 -32.12 -16.73 15.19
C MET A 1 -32.14 -16.34 13.73
N GLU A 2 -31.83 -15.08 13.41
CA GLU A 2 -31.42 -14.58 12.08
C GLU A 2 -31.51 -13.06 12.14
N ASN A 3 -30.40 -12.39 12.44
CA ASN A 3 -30.19 -10.96 12.14
C ASN A 3 -28.72 -10.56 12.39
N ARG A 4 -27.76 -11.48 12.18
CA ARG A 4 -26.31 -11.17 12.22
C ARG A 4 -25.65 -11.17 10.84
N GLN A 5 -26.37 -11.59 9.79
CA GLN A 5 -25.80 -11.76 8.45
C GLN A 5 -25.79 -10.45 7.64
N ILE A 6 -26.73 -9.52 7.91
CA ILE A 6 -26.92 -8.30 7.11
C ILE A 6 -25.90 -7.21 7.48
N GLU A 7 -25.48 -7.13 8.73
CA GLU A 7 -24.53 -6.10 9.21
C GLU A 7 -23.10 -6.30 8.68
N ARG A 8 -22.77 -7.48 8.12
CA ARG A 8 -21.41 -7.81 7.65
C ARG A 8 -21.09 -7.36 6.22
N SER A 9 -22.06 -6.89 5.43
CA SER A 9 -21.88 -6.77 3.98
C SER A 9 -21.64 -5.37 3.42
N LEU A 10 -21.68 -4.28 4.20
CA LEU A 10 -21.69 -2.93 3.61
C LEU A 10 -20.93 -1.82 4.35
N GLU A 11 -20.08 -2.12 5.32
CA GLU A 11 -19.00 -1.15 5.62
C GLU A 11 -17.99 -1.22 4.47
N LYS A 12 -18.23 -0.46 3.39
CA LYS A 12 -17.19 -0.11 2.43
C LYS A 12 -16.15 0.70 3.19
N LYS A 13 -15.23 -0.01 3.87
CA LYS A 13 -14.14 0.59 4.61
C LYS A 13 -13.39 1.48 3.63
N ILE A 14 -13.43 2.78 3.86
CA ILE A 14 -12.70 3.74 3.04
C ILE A 14 -11.23 3.39 3.26
N ARG A 15 -10.57 2.87 2.21
CA ARG A 15 -9.13 2.60 2.22
C ARG A 15 -8.41 3.80 1.61
N PRO A 16 -7.69 4.61 2.42
CA PRO A 16 -6.89 5.70 1.90
C PRO A 16 -5.88 5.22 0.88
N LYS A 17 -5.54 6.10 -0.06
CA LYS A 17 -4.64 5.79 -1.18
C LYS A 17 -3.49 6.78 -1.19
N LEU A 18 -2.29 6.27 -1.32
CA LEU A 18 -1.06 7.03 -1.44
C LEU A 18 -0.63 7.07 -2.90
N ARG A 19 -0.21 8.25 -3.36
CA ARG A 19 0.50 8.36 -4.63
C ARG A 19 1.91 7.84 -4.46
N LEU A 20 2.53 7.37 -5.54
CA LEU A 20 3.92 6.91 -5.52
C LEU A 20 4.90 7.94 -4.89
N GLY A 21 4.73 9.23 -5.20
CA GLY A 21 5.56 10.29 -4.61
C GLY A 21 5.38 10.45 -3.10
N GLU A 22 4.21 10.11 -2.56
CA GLU A 22 3.96 10.12 -1.12
C GLU A 22 4.61 8.91 -0.45
N VAL A 23 4.56 7.74 -1.10
CA VAL A 23 5.29 6.53 -0.66
C VAL A 23 6.80 6.80 -0.61
N GLU A 24 7.38 7.40 -1.65
CA GLU A 24 8.79 7.83 -1.68
C GLU A 24 9.12 8.77 -0.51
N ARG A 25 8.24 9.74 -0.23
CA ARG A 25 8.39 10.69 0.87
C ARG A 25 8.37 9.98 2.23
N LEU A 26 7.46 9.04 2.43
CA LEU A 26 7.33 8.29 3.68
C LEU A 26 8.54 7.40 3.94
N ILE A 27 9.02 6.66 2.91
CA ILE A 27 10.23 5.83 3.01
C ILE A 27 11.42 6.67 3.48
N ARG A 28 11.62 7.86 2.88
CA ARG A 28 12.71 8.77 3.26
C ARG A 28 12.53 9.37 4.65
N LYS A 29 11.30 9.82 4.97
CA LYS A 29 10.99 10.49 6.24
C LYS A 29 11.18 9.55 7.43
N HIS A 30 10.73 8.31 7.30
CA HIS A 30 10.76 7.32 8.37
C HIS A 30 11.97 6.38 8.29
N ARG A 31 12.82 6.53 7.27
CA ARG A 31 13.98 5.66 7.00
C ARG A 31 13.60 4.17 7.02
N ILE A 32 12.45 3.84 6.42
CA ILE A 32 11.91 2.47 6.39
C ILE A 32 12.93 1.49 5.80
N ILE A 33 13.64 1.91 4.74
CA ILE A 33 14.76 1.16 4.15
C ILE A 33 15.85 2.15 3.72
N VAL A 34 17.12 1.78 3.89
CA VAL A 34 18.29 2.59 3.54
C VAL A 34 19.28 1.73 2.72
N PRO A 35 19.64 2.14 1.49
CA PRO A 35 19.22 3.36 0.79
C PRO A 35 17.72 3.32 0.41
N PRO A 36 17.06 4.49 0.28
CA PRO A 36 15.65 4.54 -0.11
C PRO A 36 15.47 3.97 -1.53
N LEU A 37 14.36 3.26 -1.74
CA LEU A 37 14.05 2.66 -3.03
C LEU A 37 13.94 3.72 -4.14
N ALA A 38 14.43 3.35 -5.32
CA ALA A 38 14.27 4.16 -6.52
C ALA A 38 12.82 4.12 -7.01
N ARG A 39 12.39 5.16 -7.73
CA ARG A 39 11.04 5.23 -8.29
C ARG A 39 10.69 4.03 -9.17
N HIS A 40 11.63 3.56 -9.99
CA HIS A 40 11.41 2.38 -10.85
C HIS A 40 11.13 1.12 -10.01
N THR A 41 11.82 0.96 -8.87
CA THR A 41 11.61 -0.18 -7.97
C THR A 41 10.21 -0.16 -7.38
N LEU A 42 9.73 1.01 -6.96
CA LEU A 42 8.37 1.15 -6.44
C LEU A 42 7.30 0.90 -7.51
N ILE A 43 7.59 1.23 -8.78
CA ILE A 43 6.71 0.88 -9.91
C ILE A 43 6.66 -0.64 -10.10
N ASN A 44 7.82 -1.31 -10.12
CA ASN A 44 7.88 -2.77 -10.25
C ASN A 44 7.09 -3.45 -9.13
N MET A 45 7.21 -2.95 -7.89
CA MET A 45 6.43 -3.45 -6.75
C MET A 45 4.92 -3.25 -6.89
N CYS A 46 4.47 -2.27 -7.68
CA CYS A 46 3.05 -2.15 -8.02
C CYS A 46 2.67 -3.16 -9.11
N GLU A 47 3.55 -3.40 -10.08
CA GLU A 47 3.31 -4.29 -11.22
C GLU A 47 3.33 -5.77 -10.83
N ASP A 48 4.21 -6.16 -9.90
CA ASP A 48 4.35 -7.54 -9.41
C ASP A 48 3.35 -7.90 -8.30
N GLY A 49 2.57 -6.92 -7.81
CA GLY A 49 1.55 -7.12 -6.79
C GLY A 49 2.05 -7.05 -5.34
N THR A 50 3.30 -6.67 -5.10
CA THR A 50 3.81 -6.41 -3.74
C THR A 50 3.00 -5.29 -3.06
N PHE A 51 2.71 -4.23 -3.78
CA PHE A 51 1.78 -3.19 -3.34
C PHE A 51 0.41 -3.42 -3.94
N GLU A 52 -0.61 -3.46 -3.08
CA GLU A 52 -2.00 -3.47 -3.52
C GLU A 52 -2.39 -2.07 -4.03
N THR A 53 -2.89 -2.00 -5.26
CA THR A 53 -3.20 -0.74 -5.93
C THR A 53 -4.68 -0.56 -6.24
N ALA A 54 -5.11 0.69 -6.32
CA ALA A 54 -6.46 1.05 -6.75
C ALA A 54 -6.61 0.91 -8.27
N GLY A 55 -6.71 -0.34 -8.74
CA GLY A 55 -6.79 -0.72 -10.15
C GLY A 55 -5.70 -1.71 -10.55
N SER A 56 -5.75 -2.20 -11.78
CA SER A 56 -4.77 -3.14 -12.36
C SER A 56 -3.57 -2.45 -13.04
N GLY A 57 -3.45 -1.13 -12.89
CA GLY A 57 -2.43 -0.34 -13.58
C GLY A 57 -2.39 1.12 -13.12
N PRO A 58 -1.51 1.95 -13.72
CA PRO A 58 -1.41 3.36 -13.39
C PRO A 58 -2.69 4.10 -13.78
N THR A 59 -3.18 4.93 -12.86
CA THR A 59 -4.32 5.82 -13.11
C THR A 59 -3.86 7.11 -13.79
N ARG A 60 -4.80 8.04 -14.09
CA ARG A 60 -4.46 9.41 -14.52
C ARG A 60 -3.57 10.16 -13.52
N LEU A 61 -3.55 9.75 -12.25
CA LEU A 61 -2.71 10.31 -11.19
C LEU A 61 -1.44 9.49 -10.94
N GLY A 62 -1.16 8.50 -11.79
CA GLY A 62 -0.13 7.49 -11.60
C GLY A 62 -0.61 6.31 -10.75
N TRP A 63 0.35 5.56 -10.20
CA TRP A 63 0.09 4.48 -9.26
C TRP A 63 -0.50 5.01 -7.94
N LEU A 64 -1.60 4.37 -7.52
CA LEU A 64 -2.29 4.65 -6.27
C LEU A 64 -2.25 3.39 -5.42
N ILE A 65 -1.44 3.40 -4.37
CA ILE A 65 -1.20 2.28 -3.46
C ILE A 65 -2.13 2.43 -2.26
N TYR A 66 -2.74 1.34 -1.80
CA TYR A 66 -3.52 1.41 -0.56
C TYR A 66 -2.59 1.58 0.65
N GLU A 67 -2.94 2.51 1.54
CA GLU A 67 -2.09 2.88 2.68
C GLU A 67 -1.81 1.70 3.61
N ASP A 68 -2.81 0.87 3.88
CA ASP A 68 -2.68 -0.35 4.68
C ASP A 68 -1.74 -1.38 4.04
N SER A 69 -1.78 -1.55 2.72
CA SER A 69 -0.83 -2.41 1.99
C SER A 69 0.61 -1.90 2.13
N PHE A 70 0.82 -0.58 2.00
CA PHE A 70 2.14 0.01 2.21
C PHE A 70 2.68 -0.23 3.62
N TRP A 71 1.88 0.01 4.66
CA TRP A 71 2.32 -0.21 6.04
C TRP A 71 2.51 -1.69 6.37
N SER A 72 1.67 -2.58 5.82
CA SER A 72 1.87 -4.02 5.96
C SER A 72 3.21 -4.47 5.37
N TRP A 73 3.57 -3.96 4.20
CA TRP A 73 4.88 -4.23 3.61
C TRP A 73 6.01 -3.67 4.48
N ALA A 74 5.90 -2.42 4.92
CA ALA A 74 6.92 -1.78 5.74
C ALA A 74 7.17 -2.51 7.06
N HIS A 75 6.10 -2.97 7.73
CA HIS A 75 6.22 -3.77 8.95
C HIS A 75 6.79 -5.18 8.71
N GLY A 76 6.58 -5.76 7.52
CA GLY A 76 7.17 -7.04 7.14
C GLY A 76 8.71 -6.97 7.12
N LEU A 77 9.27 -5.85 6.68
CA LEU A 77 10.73 -5.63 6.68
C LEU A 77 11.32 -5.67 8.10
N GLU A 78 10.65 -5.06 9.08
CA GLU A 78 11.11 -5.07 10.48
C GLU A 78 11.05 -6.47 11.12
N ALA A 79 10.18 -7.34 10.62
CA ALA A 79 10.02 -8.71 11.12
C ALA A 79 11.07 -9.67 10.56
N GLU A 80 11.57 -9.45 9.34
CA GLU A 80 12.61 -10.28 8.71
C GLU A 80 14.02 -10.02 9.28
N ASP A 81 14.25 -8.85 9.89
CA ASP A 81 15.51 -8.47 10.52
C ASP A 81 15.68 -8.96 11.98
N ARG A 82 14.77 -9.81 12.49
CA ARG A 82 14.83 -10.40 13.85
C ARG A 82 15.02 -11.91 13.83
#